data_AF-A0A3D1KDX9-F1
#
_entry.id   AF-A0A3D1KDX9-F1
#
_cell.length_a   1.000
_cell.length_b   1.000
_cell.length_c   1.000
_cell.angle_alpha   90.00
_cell.angle_beta   90.00
_cell.angle_gamma   90.00
#
_symmetry.space_group_name_H-M   'P 1'
#
loop_
_entity.id
_entity.type
_entity.pdbx_description
1 polymer ?
#
loop_
_entity_poly.entity_id
_entity_poly.type
_entity_poly.pdbx_seq_one_letter_code
_entity_poly.pdbx_strand_id
1 'polypeptide(L)'
;INEKGTTYGEEKIFCTEQPTFSPDNVSEKVIFSKGNLQYQPSTNTWRFAEHQYDLIEYPDYSNISSGYTGWIDLFGWGTGNHPTDTSMDKENYKTYVDWGNNTIDMDAPNTWFLLHSSNWRYILYVRPNADKLFGCATIDGIHGLVLLPDNWEKPSKVSFTPSTELGLIYDTEIWNSNRYFNVPGDNFNHNNYTISEWQIMEASGAVFLPAVGWRKGVTWYNYNYSGSYWTAESSTDTTSYHISFGPQDVSWYLGEYNYCGLSVRLVRCNY
;
A
#
# COMPACT_ATOMS: atom_id res chain seq x y z
N ILE A 1 24.87 6.58 13.69
CA ILE A 1 25.76 5.41 13.60
C ILE A 1 25.18 4.37 14.54
N ASN A 2 24.67 3.25 14.03
CA ASN A 2 24.29 2.12 14.88
C ASN A 2 25.49 1.18 15.08
N GLU A 3 25.32 0.16 15.92
CA GLU A 3 26.38 -0.78 16.37
C GLU A 3 27.10 -1.53 15.24
N LYS A 4 26.67 -1.36 13.97
CA LYS A 4 27.30 -1.92 12.77
C LYS A 4 28.13 -0.92 11.95
N GLY A 5 28.32 0.31 12.44
CA GLY A 5 29.18 1.29 11.77
C GLY A 5 28.60 1.89 10.49
N THR A 6 27.31 1.66 10.19
CA THR A 6 26.66 2.30 9.05
C THR A 6 26.27 3.74 9.42
N THR A 7 26.94 4.70 8.79
CA THR A 7 26.44 6.08 8.64
C THR A 7 25.34 6.07 7.60
N TYR A 8 24.09 6.13 8.03
CA TYR A 8 23.00 6.50 7.13
C TYR A 8 23.15 7.99 6.84
N GLY A 9 23.22 8.29 5.55
CA GLY A 9 23.28 9.65 5.05
C GLY A 9 22.13 10.46 5.63
N GLU A 10 22.43 11.70 5.92
CA GLU A 10 21.52 12.83 6.08
C GLU A 10 20.22 12.62 5.28
N GLU A 11 19.07 13.01 5.85
CA GLU A 11 17.82 13.19 5.11
C GLU A 11 18.13 13.90 3.79
N LYS A 12 18.30 13.12 2.72
CA LYS A 12 18.46 13.68 1.40
C LYS A 12 17.07 14.15 1.02
N ILE A 13 16.90 15.46 1.05
CA ILE A 13 15.78 16.14 0.43
C ILE A 13 15.79 15.74 -1.05
N PHE A 14 15.01 14.72 -1.39
CA PHE A 14 14.74 14.33 -2.76
C PHE A 14 13.62 15.25 -3.28
N CYS A 15 13.97 16.05 -4.28
CA CYS A 15 13.15 17.03 -4.99
C CYS A 15 12.64 18.22 -4.14
N THR A 16 12.83 19.43 -4.66
CA THR A 16 12.28 20.68 -4.10
C THR A 16 10.75 20.77 -4.21
N GLU A 17 10.12 19.84 -4.92
CA GLU A 17 8.69 19.55 -4.87
C GLU A 17 8.52 18.05 -4.60
N GLN A 18 7.83 17.70 -3.51
CA GLN A 18 7.49 16.31 -3.24
C GLN A 18 6.60 15.77 -4.38
N PRO A 19 6.80 14.53 -4.83
CA PRO A 19 5.97 13.93 -5.87
C PRO A 19 4.52 13.83 -5.41
N THR A 20 3.60 14.28 -6.26
CA THR A 20 2.20 14.50 -5.90
C THR A 20 1.24 13.67 -6.73
N PHE A 21 0.21 13.14 -6.09
CA PHE A 21 -0.94 12.50 -6.73
C PHE A 21 -2.17 13.39 -6.56
N SER A 22 -2.88 13.69 -7.65
CA SER A 22 -4.16 14.39 -7.56
C SER A 22 -5.25 13.36 -7.25
N PRO A 23 -6.00 13.45 -6.14
CA PRO A 23 -7.17 12.60 -5.91
C PRO A 23 -8.40 13.17 -6.63
N ASP A 24 -9.47 12.35 -6.79
CA ASP A 24 -10.73 12.82 -7.38
C ASP A 24 -11.34 14.02 -6.63
N ASN A 25 -11.74 15.07 -7.36
CA ASN A 25 -12.45 16.26 -6.86
C ASN A 25 -11.78 17.04 -5.72
N VAL A 26 -10.45 16.98 -5.58
CA VAL A 26 -9.69 17.82 -4.65
C VAL A 26 -8.74 18.73 -5.41
N SER A 27 -8.68 20.00 -5.00
CA SER A 27 -7.65 20.96 -5.44
C SER A 27 -6.29 20.68 -4.82
N GLU A 28 -6.25 19.85 -3.78
CA GLU A 28 -5.05 19.51 -3.03
C GLU A 28 -4.48 18.17 -3.50
N LYS A 29 -3.18 18.17 -3.72
CA LYS A 29 -2.38 16.99 -4.07
C LYS A 29 -2.01 16.22 -2.81
N VAL A 30 -1.80 14.91 -2.91
CA VAL A 30 -1.36 14.06 -1.80
C VAL A 30 0.02 13.45 -2.03
N ILE A 31 0.68 13.11 -0.92
CA ILE A 31 1.96 12.39 -0.88
C ILE A 31 1.72 11.09 -0.11
N PHE A 32 2.19 9.96 -0.66
CA PHE A 32 2.16 8.67 0.01
C PHE A 32 3.23 8.56 1.10
N SER A 33 2.94 7.82 2.17
CA SER A 33 3.92 7.49 3.18
C SER A 33 5.06 6.64 2.62
N LYS A 34 6.26 6.79 3.20
CA LYS A 34 7.49 6.08 2.80
C LYS A 34 7.38 4.55 2.86
N GLY A 35 6.45 4.02 3.64
CA GLY A 35 6.29 2.60 3.89
C GLY A 35 4.86 2.25 4.28
N ASN A 36 4.55 0.95 4.31
CA ASN A 36 3.31 0.48 4.93
C ASN A 36 3.33 0.86 6.41
N LEU A 37 2.15 1.13 6.96
CA LEU A 37 2.00 1.38 8.38
C LEU A 37 2.36 0.11 9.16
N GLN A 38 3.15 0.26 10.23
CA GLN A 38 3.54 -0.81 11.12
C GLN A 38 3.22 -0.42 12.58
N TYR A 39 2.88 -1.42 13.38
CA TYR A 39 2.59 -1.25 14.81
C TYR A 39 3.39 -2.23 15.66
N GLN A 40 3.91 -1.76 16.80
CA GLN A 40 4.56 -2.59 17.81
C GLN A 40 3.68 -2.63 19.08
N PRO A 41 3.05 -3.79 19.39
CA PRO A 41 2.13 -3.89 20.53
C PRO A 41 2.75 -3.59 21.89
N SER A 42 3.92 -4.13 22.17
CA SER A 42 4.60 -4.00 23.48
C SER A 42 4.92 -2.56 23.89
N THR A 43 5.06 -1.66 22.93
CA THR A 43 5.40 -0.24 23.15
C THR A 43 4.28 0.70 22.72
N ASN A 44 3.18 0.16 22.19
CA ASN A 44 2.08 0.92 21.61
C ASN A 44 2.55 2.01 20.62
N THR A 45 3.47 1.64 19.73
CA THR A 45 4.13 2.59 18.81
C THR A 45 3.76 2.30 17.36
N TRP A 46 3.50 3.37 16.61
CA TRP A 46 3.27 3.36 15.17
C TRP A 46 4.47 3.92 14.41
N ARG A 47 4.78 3.34 13.25
CA ARG A 47 5.79 3.85 12.32
C ARG A 47 5.41 3.53 10.88
N PHE A 48 6.07 4.17 9.93
CA PHE A 48 6.14 3.61 8.57
C PHE A 48 7.31 2.63 8.44
N ALA A 49 7.13 1.61 7.60
CA ALA A 49 8.22 0.76 7.16
C ALA A 49 9.37 1.60 6.57
N GLU A 50 10.61 1.14 6.73
CA GLU A 50 11.79 1.95 6.40
C GLU A 50 11.96 2.09 4.88
N HIS A 51 11.67 1.02 4.15
CA HIS A 51 11.60 1.01 2.69
C HIS A 51 10.22 0.60 2.20
N GLN A 52 9.86 1.05 0.99
CA GLN A 52 8.57 0.71 0.40
C GLN A 52 8.38 -0.79 0.16
N TYR A 53 9.47 -1.55 -0.02
CA TYR A 53 9.48 -2.99 -0.28
C TYR A 53 9.67 -3.85 1.00
N ASP A 54 9.72 -3.25 2.19
CA ASP A 54 9.85 -4.01 3.44
C ASP A 54 8.57 -4.81 3.73
N LEU A 55 8.75 -6.10 4.07
CA LEU A 55 7.71 -7.02 4.49
C LEU A 55 7.98 -7.51 5.91
N ILE A 56 6.95 -7.71 6.72
CA ILE A 56 7.05 -8.42 8.00
C ILE A 56 6.89 -9.93 7.75
N GLU A 57 7.76 -10.76 8.33
CA GLU A 57 7.79 -12.21 8.06
C GLU A 57 6.67 -13.01 8.77
N TYR A 58 6.43 -14.23 8.28
CA TYR A 58 5.26 -15.06 8.63
C TYR A 58 5.14 -15.50 10.10
N PRO A 59 6.21 -15.90 10.80
CA PRO A 59 6.07 -16.47 12.14
C PRO A 59 5.51 -15.47 13.16
N ASP A 60 5.58 -14.18 12.85
CA ASP A 60 5.21 -13.09 13.74
C ASP A 60 3.69 -12.95 13.97
N TYR A 61 2.88 -13.35 12.98
CA TYR A 61 1.42 -13.21 13.03
C TYR A 61 0.72 -14.13 14.03
N SER A 62 1.34 -15.26 14.37
CA SER A 62 0.83 -16.16 15.41
C SER A 62 0.99 -15.62 16.83
N ASN A 63 1.78 -14.54 16.99
CA ASN A 63 2.13 -13.97 18.29
C ASN A 63 1.39 -12.66 18.60
N ILE A 64 0.46 -12.22 17.74
CA ILE A 64 -0.29 -10.97 17.93
C ILE A 64 -0.95 -10.97 19.30
N SER A 65 -0.42 -10.11 20.17
CA SER A 65 -0.84 -9.92 21.54
C SER A 65 -0.28 -8.59 22.04
N SER A 66 -0.83 -8.04 23.13
CA SER A 66 -0.38 -6.77 23.70
C SER A 66 1.09 -6.77 24.14
N GLY A 67 1.68 -7.93 24.44
CA GLY A 67 3.07 -8.08 24.85
C GLY A 67 4.05 -8.35 23.69
N TYR A 68 3.57 -8.44 22.45
CA TYR A 68 4.41 -8.79 21.31
C TYR A 68 5.43 -7.69 21.00
N THR A 69 6.70 -8.09 20.85
CA THR A 69 7.84 -7.17 20.68
C THR A 69 8.23 -6.96 19.22
N GLY A 70 7.74 -7.76 18.29
CA GLY A 70 7.92 -7.49 16.87
C GLY A 70 6.89 -6.49 16.34
N TRP A 71 6.97 -6.27 15.04
CA TRP A 71 6.07 -5.37 14.32
C TRP A 71 4.96 -6.17 13.64
N ILE A 72 3.83 -5.54 13.39
CA ILE A 72 2.74 -6.06 12.55
C ILE A 72 2.33 -5.01 11.52
N ASP A 73 1.87 -5.43 10.34
CA ASP A 73 1.48 -4.52 9.24
C ASP A 73 0.16 -4.87 8.55
N LEU A 74 -0.56 -5.86 9.08
CA LEU A 74 -1.91 -6.26 8.62
C LEU A 74 -2.96 -5.99 9.70
N PHE A 75 -3.91 -5.12 9.39
CA PHE A 75 -4.90 -4.60 10.36
C PHE A 75 -6.32 -4.88 9.91
N GLY A 76 -7.21 -5.22 10.84
CA GLY A 76 -8.65 -5.23 10.57
C GLY A 76 -9.13 -3.82 10.20
N TRP A 77 -10.17 -3.70 9.39
CA TRP A 77 -10.62 -2.39 8.94
C TRP A 77 -11.07 -1.52 10.12
N GLY A 78 -10.60 -0.26 10.15
CA GLY A 78 -11.00 0.72 11.16
C GLY A 78 -10.44 0.48 12.56
N THR A 79 -9.40 -0.36 12.72
CA THR A 79 -8.84 -0.69 14.03
C THR A 79 -7.72 0.24 14.49
N GLY A 80 -7.75 1.53 14.15
CA GLY A 80 -6.70 2.49 14.50
C GLY A 80 -6.36 2.54 16.00
N ASN A 81 -7.31 2.24 16.88
CA ASN A 81 -7.13 2.15 18.34
C ASN A 81 -7.08 0.72 18.89
N HIS A 82 -7.30 -0.30 18.05
CA HIS A 82 -7.29 -1.72 18.40
C HIS A 82 -6.50 -2.57 17.37
N PRO A 83 -5.24 -2.20 17.06
CA PRO A 83 -4.50 -2.77 15.93
C PRO A 83 -4.19 -4.26 16.05
N THR A 84 -4.23 -4.80 17.26
CA THR A 84 -3.99 -6.22 17.55
C THR A 84 -5.25 -7.09 17.43
N ASP A 85 -6.39 -6.53 17.02
CA ASP A 85 -7.62 -7.31 16.92
C ASP A 85 -7.53 -8.39 15.82
N THR A 86 -7.70 -9.63 16.26
CA THR A 86 -7.68 -10.84 15.42
C THR A 86 -8.99 -11.64 15.52
N SER A 87 -10.06 -11.03 16.04
CA SER A 87 -11.38 -11.67 16.04
C SER A 87 -11.82 -11.95 14.61
N MET A 88 -12.47 -13.08 14.39
CA MET A 88 -13.15 -13.36 13.10
C MET A 88 -14.64 -13.03 13.16
N ASP A 89 -15.09 -12.40 14.24
CA ASP A 89 -16.45 -11.90 14.37
C ASP A 89 -16.53 -10.48 13.79
N LYS A 90 -17.33 -10.35 12.72
CA LYS A 90 -17.59 -9.09 12.04
C LYS A 90 -18.18 -8.01 12.95
N GLU A 91 -18.88 -8.42 14.01
CA GLU A 91 -19.50 -7.49 14.96
C GLU A 91 -18.46 -6.64 15.72
N ASN A 92 -17.23 -7.12 15.83
CA ASN A 92 -16.13 -6.41 16.51
C ASN A 92 -15.51 -5.29 15.66
N TYR A 93 -15.89 -5.17 14.38
CA TYR A 93 -15.26 -4.24 13.43
C TYR A 93 -16.28 -3.27 12.80
N LYS A 94 -17.30 -2.88 13.58
CA LYS A 94 -18.37 -1.97 13.14
C LYS A 94 -18.03 -0.48 13.25
N THR A 95 -17.05 -0.14 14.07
CA THR A 95 -16.64 1.26 14.29
C THR A 95 -15.37 1.53 13.50
N TYR A 96 -15.40 2.59 12.70
CA TYR A 96 -14.24 3.05 11.97
C TYR A 96 -13.42 4.03 12.82
N VAL A 97 -12.15 3.70 13.03
CA VAL A 97 -11.12 4.62 13.54
C VAL A 97 -9.96 4.62 12.55
N ASP A 98 -9.73 5.75 11.89
CA ASP A 98 -8.57 5.90 11.01
C ASP A 98 -7.28 5.77 11.82
N TRP A 99 -6.32 5.01 11.29
CA TRP A 99 -4.99 4.84 11.87
C TRP A 99 -4.22 6.16 11.98
N GLY A 100 -4.49 7.09 11.07
CA GLY A 100 -3.98 8.46 11.07
C GLY A 100 -4.34 9.30 12.29
N ASN A 101 -5.32 8.88 13.09
CA ASN A 101 -5.66 9.52 14.37
C ASN A 101 -4.56 9.33 15.44
N ASN A 102 -3.55 8.50 15.18
CA ASN A 102 -2.44 8.25 16.09
C ASN A 102 -1.21 9.09 15.72
N THR A 103 -0.31 9.27 16.68
CA THR A 103 1.07 9.69 16.40
C THR A 103 1.78 8.56 15.66
N ILE A 104 2.35 8.86 14.49
CA ILE A 104 3.09 7.90 13.67
C ILE A 104 4.51 8.45 13.50
N ASP A 105 5.52 7.66 13.89
CA ASP A 105 6.88 8.17 14.05
C ASP A 105 6.91 9.43 14.95
N MET A 106 7.28 10.58 14.40
CA MET A 106 7.30 11.88 15.07
C MET A 106 6.17 12.81 14.60
N ASP A 107 5.34 12.37 13.65
CA ASP A 107 4.27 13.19 13.10
C ASP A 107 3.09 13.24 14.06
N ALA A 108 2.50 14.43 14.19
CA ALA A 108 1.36 14.64 15.06
C ALA A 108 0.12 13.85 14.58
N PRO A 109 -0.78 13.46 15.50
CA PRO A 109 -2.07 12.89 15.14
C PRO A 109 -2.81 13.71 14.07
N ASN A 110 -3.50 13.02 13.16
CA ASN A 110 -4.25 13.57 12.03
C ASN A 110 -3.37 14.23 10.94
N THR A 111 -2.08 13.95 10.90
CA THR A 111 -1.20 14.34 9.77
C THR A 111 -1.43 13.44 8.55
N TRP A 112 -1.66 12.16 8.80
CA TRP A 112 -1.84 11.13 7.78
C TRP A 112 -3.28 10.65 7.76
N PHE A 113 -3.75 10.17 6.62
CA PHE A 113 -5.10 9.63 6.46
C PHE A 113 -5.13 8.57 5.36
N LEU A 114 -6.18 7.74 5.38
CA LEU A 114 -6.40 6.73 4.35
C LEU A 114 -7.19 7.31 3.17
N LEU A 115 -6.83 6.93 1.94
CA LEU A 115 -7.57 7.34 0.75
C LEU A 115 -8.96 6.67 0.68
N HIS A 116 -9.94 7.38 0.14
CA HIS A 116 -11.24 6.81 -0.21
C HIS A 116 -11.13 5.95 -1.48
N SER A 117 -12.10 5.05 -1.67
CA SER A 117 -12.13 4.15 -2.82
C SER A 117 -12.21 4.89 -4.18
N SER A 118 -12.90 6.04 -4.21
CA SER A 118 -12.95 6.93 -5.38
C SER A 118 -11.59 7.53 -5.73
N ASN A 119 -10.72 7.80 -4.75
CA ASN A 119 -9.37 8.30 -4.99
C ASN A 119 -8.49 7.22 -5.62
N TRP A 120 -8.62 5.97 -5.16
CA TRP A 120 -7.93 4.83 -5.77
C TRP A 120 -8.39 4.58 -7.20
N ARG A 121 -9.70 4.62 -7.45
CA ARG A 121 -10.27 4.61 -8.80
C ARG A 121 -9.68 5.73 -9.65
N TYR A 122 -9.50 6.92 -9.09
CA TYR A 122 -8.93 8.02 -9.84
C TYR A 122 -7.47 7.78 -10.22
N ILE A 123 -6.63 7.39 -9.27
CA ILE A 123 -5.20 7.12 -9.48
C ILE A 123 -4.98 6.00 -10.51
N LEU A 124 -5.79 4.94 -10.46
CA LEU A 124 -5.60 3.75 -11.29
C LEU A 124 -6.35 3.78 -12.62
N TYR A 125 -7.41 4.59 -12.76
CA TYR A 125 -8.30 4.51 -13.91
C TYR A 125 -8.74 5.87 -14.50
N VAL A 126 -9.07 6.87 -13.67
CA VAL A 126 -9.73 8.09 -14.17
C VAL A 126 -8.76 9.20 -14.56
N ARG A 127 -7.62 9.33 -13.85
CA ARG A 127 -6.71 10.45 -14.05
C ARG A 127 -6.13 10.48 -15.47
N PRO A 128 -5.70 11.65 -15.98
CA PRO A 128 -5.05 11.73 -17.28
C PRO A 128 -3.87 10.76 -17.39
N ASN A 129 -3.86 9.92 -18.43
CA ASN A 129 -2.86 8.86 -18.64
C ASN A 129 -2.76 7.85 -17.48
N ALA A 130 -3.84 7.61 -16.72
CA ALA A 130 -3.85 6.64 -15.63
C ALA A 130 -3.28 5.27 -16.06
N ASP A 131 -3.68 4.80 -17.23
CA ASP A 131 -3.23 3.57 -17.88
C ASP A 131 -1.70 3.48 -18.09
N LYS A 132 -1.00 4.62 -18.06
CA LYS A 132 0.46 4.72 -18.22
C LYS A 132 1.22 4.99 -16.92
N LEU A 133 0.51 5.22 -15.82
CA LEU A 133 1.07 5.67 -14.55
C LEU A 133 0.97 4.62 -13.44
N PHE A 134 0.77 3.35 -13.79
CA PHE A 134 0.88 2.23 -12.87
C PHE A 134 1.41 0.98 -13.58
N GLY A 135 1.99 0.07 -12.81
CA GLY A 135 2.45 -1.21 -13.31
C GLY A 135 2.85 -2.15 -12.18
N CYS A 136 2.62 -3.44 -12.36
CA CYS A 136 3.13 -4.46 -11.46
C CYS A 136 4.63 -4.63 -11.67
N ALA A 137 5.35 -4.89 -10.57
CA ALA A 137 6.79 -5.01 -10.57
C ALA A 137 7.30 -6.00 -9.52
N THR A 138 8.56 -6.39 -9.68
CA THR A 138 9.36 -7.12 -8.70
C THR A 138 10.58 -6.29 -8.32
N ILE A 139 10.77 -6.03 -7.02
CA ILE A 139 11.96 -5.35 -6.48
C ILE A 139 12.72 -6.36 -5.64
N ASP A 140 13.89 -6.80 -6.12
CA ASP A 140 14.73 -7.78 -5.42
C ASP A 140 13.97 -9.03 -4.91
N GLY A 141 13.06 -9.55 -5.73
CA GLY A 141 12.20 -10.70 -5.41
C GLY A 141 10.90 -10.36 -4.68
N ILE A 142 10.66 -9.09 -4.33
CA ILE A 142 9.40 -8.64 -3.72
C ILE A 142 8.44 -8.16 -4.79
N HIS A 143 7.30 -8.84 -4.92
CA HIS A 143 6.22 -8.49 -5.83
C HIS A 143 5.44 -7.29 -5.31
N GLY A 144 4.91 -6.47 -6.21
CA GLY A 144 4.07 -5.34 -5.83
C GLY A 144 3.52 -4.52 -6.99
N LEU A 145 2.83 -3.45 -6.63
CA LEU A 145 2.25 -2.47 -7.54
C LEU A 145 3.01 -1.16 -7.45
N VAL A 146 3.51 -0.68 -8.59
CA VAL A 146 4.11 0.63 -8.75
C VAL A 146 3.04 1.64 -9.18
N LEU A 147 3.02 2.80 -8.52
CA LEU A 147 2.24 3.97 -8.86
C LEU A 147 3.18 5.12 -9.17
N LEU A 148 2.92 5.83 -10.26
CA LEU A 148 3.70 6.99 -10.66
C LEU A 148 2.90 8.29 -10.42
N PRO A 149 3.53 9.37 -9.95
CA PRO A 149 2.89 10.66 -9.75
C PRO A 149 2.47 11.30 -11.08
N ASP A 150 1.59 12.30 -11.02
CA ASP A 150 1.00 12.90 -12.24
C ASP A 150 2.04 13.61 -13.13
N ASN A 151 3.11 14.11 -12.51
CA ASN A 151 4.22 14.81 -13.14
C ASN A 151 5.47 13.91 -13.26
N TRP A 152 5.31 12.58 -13.28
CA TRP A 152 6.45 11.68 -13.29
C TRP A 152 7.27 11.82 -14.58
N GLU A 153 8.57 12.03 -14.40
CA GLU A 153 9.55 12.00 -15.48
C GLU A 153 10.42 10.76 -15.34
N LYS A 154 10.45 9.94 -16.40
CA LYS A 154 11.24 8.71 -16.40
C LYS A 154 12.74 9.02 -16.24
N PRO A 155 13.42 8.50 -15.20
CA PRO A 155 14.85 8.69 -15.07
C PRO A 155 15.63 7.92 -16.14
N SER A 156 16.75 8.48 -16.61
CA SER A 156 17.49 7.94 -17.77
C SER A 156 18.12 6.56 -17.57
N LYS A 157 18.27 6.10 -16.32
CA LYS A 157 18.95 4.85 -15.96
C LYS A 157 18.03 3.68 -15.63
N VAL A 158 16.71 3.90 -15.68
CA VAL A 158 15.71 2.87 -15.37
C VAL A 158 14.64 2.86 -16.44
N SER A 159 14.08 1.69 -16.71
CA SER A 159 12.90 1.53 -17.55
C SER A 159 11.66 1.36 -16.70
N PHE A 160 10.52 1.76 -17.25
CA PHE A 160 9.22 1.42 -16.73
C PHE A 160 8.30 1.19 -17.92
N THR A 161 7.60 0.06 -17.90
CA THR A 161 6.57 -0.24 -18.89
C THR A 161 5.24 -0.40 -18.15
N PRO A 162 4.21 0.42 -18.48
CA PRO A 162 2.91 0.30 -17.84
C PRO A 162 2.32 -1.10 -18.02
N SER A 163 1.63 -1.64 -17.01
CA SER A 163 1.07 -2.99 -17.12
C SER A 163 0.03 -3.13 -18.25
N THR A 164 -0.61 -2.04 -18.65
CA THR A 164 -1.57 -2.03 -19.77
C THR A 164 -0.91 -2.27 -21.12
N GLU A 165 0.37 -1.92 -21.28
CA GLU A 165 1.18 -2.26 -22.46
C GLU A 165 1.69 -3.71 -22.43
N LEU A 166 1.54 -4.38 -21.29
CA LEU A 166 2.03 -5.74 -20.99
C LEU A 166 0.89 -6.74 -20.80
N GLY A 167 -0.27 -6.48 -21.42
CA GLY A 167 -1.38 -7.44 -21.47
C GLY A 167 -2.44 -7.28 -20.37
N LEU A 168 -2.28 -6.31 -19.46
CA LEU A 168 -3.31 -6.01 -18.46
C LEU A 168 -4.42 -5.15 -19.09
N ILE A 169 -5.55 -5.77 -19.43
CA ILE A 169 -6.64 -5.14 -20.18
C ILE A 169 -7.76 -4.74 -19.22
N TYR A 170 -8.38 -3.57 -19.44
CA TYR A 170 -9.54 -3.17 -18.67
C TYR A 170 -10.73 -4.07 -19.00
N ASP A 171 -11.24 -4.78 -18.00
CA ASP A 171 -12.22 -5.82 -18.18
C ASP A 171 -13.64 -5.30 -17.91
N THR A 172 -14.29 -4.77 -18.96
CA THR A 172 -15.70 -4.36 -18.88
C THR A 172 -16.69 -5.49 -19.13
N GLU A 173 -16.23 -6.61 -19.70
CA GLU A 173 -17.10 -7.66 -20.25
C GLU A 173 -17.20 -8.88 -19.34
N ILE A 174 -16.16 -9.18 -18.57
CA ILE A 174 -16.13 -10.31 -17.65
C ILE A 174 -16.37 -9.77 -16.23
N TRP A 175 -17.43 -10.28 -15.60
CA TRP A 175 -17.80 -10.00 -14.19
C TRP A 175 -18.24 -8.57 -13.85
N ASN A 176 -18.42 -7.68 -14.84
CA ASN A 176 -18.79 -6.27 -14.60
C ASN A 176 -17.85 -5.61 -13.55
N SER A 177 -16.56 -5.86 -13.71
CA SER A 177 -15.59 -5.75 -12.62
C SER A 177 -14.77 -4.45 -12.70
N ASN A 178 -14.60 -3.79 -11.55
CA ASN A 178 -13.78 -2.58 -11.40
C ASN A 178 -12.28 -2.93 -11.34
N ARG A 179 -11.76 -3.55 -12.41
CA ARG A 179 -10.39 -4.08 -12.46
C ARG A 179 -9.81 -4.15 -13.86
N TYR A 180 -8.49 -4.21 -13.92
CA TYR A 180 -7.77 -4.73 -15.08
C TYR A 180 -7.43 -6.21 -14.89
N PHE A 181 -7.38 -6.99 -15.97
CA PHE A 181 -7.12 -8.41 -15.97
C PHE A 181 -6.09 -8.81 -17.04
N ASN A 182 -5.20 -9.74 -16.70
CA ASN A 182 -4.17 -10.31 -17.54
C ASN A 182 -4.31 -11.83 -17.53
N VAL A 183 -4.66 -12.40 -18.70
CA VAL A 183 -4.91 -13.83 -18.88
C VAL A 183 -3.69 -14.69 -18.53
N PRO A 184 -2.47 -14.38 -19.02
CA PRO A 184 -1.24 -15.07 -18.64
C PRO A 184 -0.97 -15.21 -17.14
N GLY A 185 -1.36 -14.23 -16.31
CA GLY A 185 -1.06 -14.25 -14.89
C GLY A 185 0.42 -14.07 -14.55
N ASP A 186 1.11 -13.20 -15.28
CA ASP A 186 2.55 -12.95 -15.17
C ASP A 186 2.89 -11.49 -14.85
N ASN A 187 1.95 -10.73 -14.27
CA ASN A 187 2.08 -9.29 -14.04
C ASN A 187 3.40 -8.86 -13.38
N PHE A 188 3.93 -9.66 -12.44
CA PHE A 188 5.17 -9.34 -11.71
C PHE A 188 6.45 -9.62 -12.50
N ASN A 189 6.38 -10.30 -13.65
CA ASN A 189 7.55 -10.65 -14.45
C ASN A 189 8.00 -9.52 -15.39
N HIS A 190 7.22 -8.45 -15.53
CA HIS A 190 7.44 -7.46 -16.56
C HIS A 190 8.40 -6.32 -16.17
N ASN A 191 8.22 -5.75 -14.99
CA ASN A 191 9.11 -4.72 -14.45
C ASN A 191 9.93 -5.34 -13.31
N ASN A 192 11.22 -5.60 -13.54
CA ASN A 192 12.11 -6.18 -12.52
C ASN A 192 13.21 -5.17 -12.18
N TYR A 193 13.38 -4.90 -10.89
CA TYR A 193 14.34 -3.93 -10.38
C TYR A 193 15.24 -4.56 -9.32
N THR A 194 16.53 -4.25 -9.41
CA THR A 194 17.42 -4.33 -8.24
C THR A 194 17.09 -3.20 -7.26
N ILE A 195 17.55 -3.32 -6.00
CA ILE A 195 17.42 -2.24 -5.01
C ILE A 195 17.99 -0.92 -5.54
N SER A 196 19.14 -0.94 -6.22
CA SER A 196 19.77 0.27 -6.75
C SER A 196 18.98 0.95 -7.86
N GLU A 197 18.26 0.18 -8.69
CA GLU A 197 17.37 0.73 -9.71
C GLU A 197 16.09 1.25 -9.07
N TRP A 198 15.54 0.53 -8.08
CA TRP A 198 14.37 0.98 -7.35
C TRP A 198 14.63 2.32 -6.63
N GLN A 199 15.80 2.49 -6.01
CA GLN A 199 16.18 3.77 -5.40
C GLN A 199 16.14 4.95 -6.39
N ILE A 200 16.41 4.71 -7.68
CA ILE A 200 16.30 5.73 -8.73
C ILE A 200 14.83 6.03 -9.05
N MET A 201 13.97 5.00 -9.11
CA MET A 201 12.52 5.14 -9.30
C MET A 201 11.87 5.87 -8.12
N GLU A 202 12.20 5.47 -6.89
CA GLU A 202 11.70 6.08 -5.66
C GLU A 202 12.15 7.54 -5.55
N ALA A 203 13.41 7.84 -5.90
CA ALA A 203 13.92 9.22 -5.94
C ALA A 203 13.23 10.11 -6.99
N SER A 204 12.62 9.52 -8.04
CA SER A 204 11.76 10.24 -8.98
C SER A 204 10.28 10.23 -8.59
N GLY A 205 9.98 9.70 -7.41
CA GLY A 205 8.67 9.75 -6.79
C GLY A 205 7.76 8.57 -7.07
N ALA A 206 8.28 7.49 -7.66
CA ALA A 206 7.52 6.25 -7.76
C ALA A 206 7.18 5.71 -6.36
N VAL A 207 5.95 5.21 -6.22
CA VAL A 207 5.45 4.55 -5.02
C VAL A 207 5.27 3.06 -5.31
N PHE A 208 5.68 2.20 -4.40
CA PHE A 208 5.55 0.75 -4.45
C PHE A 208 4.72 0.27 -3.27
N LEU A 209 3.70 -0.51 -3.60
CA LEU A 209 2.85 -1.21 -2.67
C LEU A 209 3.26 -2.69 -2.72
N PRO A 210 3.94 -3.22 -1.69
CA PRO A 210 4.38 -4.60 -1.69
C PRO A 210 3.20 -5.57 -1.55
N ALA A 211 3.34 -6.77 -2.12
CA ALA A 211 2.38 -7.86 -2.07
C ALA A 211 2.41 -8.58 -0.71
N VAL A 212 2.04 -7.87 0.36
CA VAL A 212 2.07 -8.43 1.73
C VAL A 212 1.03 -9.54 1.92
N GLY A 213 0.04 -9.69 1.05
CA GLY A 213 -1.07 -10.62 1.26
C GLY A 213 -2.06 -10.10 2.29
N TRP A 214 -2.70 -11.01 3.01
CA TRP A 214 -3.76 -10.68 3.97
C TRP A 214 -3.91 -11.77 5.04
N ARG A 215 -4.44 -11.41 6.21
CA ARG A 215 -4.69 -12.37 7.30
C ARG A 215 -6.17 -12.57 7.59
N LYS A 216 -6.52 -13.76 8.07
CA LYS A 216 -7.80 -14.06 8.72
C LYS A 216 -7.53 -14.55 10.14
N GLY A 217 -7.95 -13.76 11.13
CA GLY A 217 -7.47 -13.95 12.50
C GLY A 217 -5.95 -13.81 12.57
N VAL A 218 -5.26 -14.88 12.95
CA VAL A 218 -3.79 -14.97 13.01
C VAL A 218 -3.18 -15.76 11.84
N THR A 219 -4.01 -16.26 10.91
CA THR A 219 -3.55 -17.03 9.76
C THR A 219 -3.28 -16.11 8.58
N TRP A 220 -2.10 -16.21 7.98
CA TRP A 220 -1.68 -15.40 6.84
C TRP A 220 -1.80 -16.13 5.51
N TYR A 221 -2.18 -15.40 4.45
CA TYR A 221 -2.41 -15.87 3.10
C TYR A 221 -1.71 -14.98 2.06
N ASN A 222 -1.32 -15.59 0.93
CA ASN A 222 -0.79 -14.92 -0.26
C ASN A 222 0.46 -14.04 -0.03
N TYR A 223 1.34 -14.45 0.90
CA TYR A 223 2.62 -13.78 1.12
C TYR A 223 3.42 -13.65 -0.17
N ASN A 224 3.83 -12.42 -0.49
CA ASN A 224 4.57 -12.09 -1.69
C ASN A 224 3.89 -12.59 -2.98
N TYR A 225 2.56 -12.73 -2.98
CA TYR A 225 1.78 -13.23 -4.11
C TYR A 225 0.69 -12.26 -4.54
N SER A 226 0.00 -11.63 -3.59
CA SER A 226 -0.97 -10.57 -3.89
C SER A 226 -0.88 -9.48 -2.84
N GLY A 227 -1.23 -8.24 -3.15
CA GLY A 227 -1.35 -7.17 -2.17
C GLY A 227 -2.78 -6.70 -2.05
N SER A 228 -3.17 -6.34 -0.84
CA SER A 228 -4.51 -5.83 -0.54
C SER A 228 -4.39 -4.70 0.47
N TYR A 229 -4.99 -3.54 0.15
CA TYR A 229 -4.86 -2.31 0.94
C TYR A 229 -6.21 -1.71 1.24
N TRP A 230 -6.47 -1.43 2.52
CA TRP A 230 -7.72 -0.81 2.93
C TRP A 230 -7.92 0.56 2.28
N THR A 231 -9.19 0.93 2.11
CA THR A 231 -9.63 2.30 1.87
C THR A 231 -10.38 2.83 3.09
N ALA A 232 -10.62 4.14 3.16
CA ALA A 232 -11.37 4.77 4.24
C ALA A 232 -12.89 4.47 4.23
N GLU A 233 -13.39 3.69 3.28
CA GLU A 233 -14.81 3.57 3.00
C GLU A 233 -15.38 2.17 3.28
N SER A 234 -16.47 2.13 4.05
CA SER A 234 -17.26 0.92 4.26
C SER A 234 -18.14 0.62 3.04
N SER A 235 -18.28 -0.65 2.69
CA SER A 235 -19.23 -1.13 1.68
C SER A 235 -20.58 -1.51 2.31
N THR A 236 -20.52 -2.16 3.47
CA THR A 236 -21.66 -2.53 4.30
C THR A 236 -21.25 -2.40 5.77
N ASP A 237 -22.16 -2.70 6.71
CA ASP A 237 -21.84 -2.75 8.14
C ASP A 237 -20.75 -3.77 8.52
N THR A 238 -20.38 -4.68 7.61
CA THR A 238 -19.47 -5.80 7.89
C THR A 238 -18.37 -6.00 6.85
N THR A 239 -18.39 -5.20 5.79
CA THR A 239 -17.41 -5.24 4.72
C THR A 239 -17.00 -3.83 4.32
N SER A 240 -15.74 -3.68 3.89
CA SER A 240 -15.17 -2.40 3.50
C SER A 240 -14.41 -2.51 2.20
N TYR A 241 -14.20 -1.37 1.56
CA TYR A 241 -13.50 -1.34 0.28
C TYR A 241 -12.00 -1.42 0.48
N HIS A 242 -11.36 -2.18 -0.40
CA HIS A 242 -9.91 -2.28 -0.53
C HIS A 242 -9.52 -2.25 -2.00
N ILE A 243 -8.26 -1.90 -2.27
CA ILE A 243 -7.61 -2.21 -3.54
C ILE A 243 -6.94 -3.58 -3.45
N SER A 244 -6.86 -4.29 -4.57
CA SER A 244 -6.16 -5.57 -4.65
C SER A 244 -5.34 -5.64 -5.92
N PHE A 245 -4.20 -6.31 -5.86
CA PHE A 245 -3.41 -6.62 -7.05
C PHE A 245 -2.70 -7.96 -6.89
N GLY A 246 -2.43 -8.60 -8.02
CA GLY A 246 -1.81 -9.91 -8.06
C GLY A 246 -1.22 -10.22 -9.43
N PRO A 247 -0.83 -11.48 -9.65
CA PRO A 247 -0.24 -11.91 -10.91
C PRO A 247 -1.20 -11.75 -12.09
N GLN A 248 -2.51 -11.77 -11.85
CA GLN A 248 -3.55 -11.71 -12.89
C GLN A 248 -4.30 -10.40 -12.96
N ASP A 249 -4.41 -9.63 -11.88
CA ASP A 249 -5.33 -8.49 -11.86
C ASP A 249 -4.83 -7.31 -11.02
N VAL A 250 -5.40 -6.15 -11.31
CA VAL A 250 -5.31 -4.94 -10.48
C VAL A 250 -6.72 -4.38 -10.36
N SER A 251 -7.24 -4.35 -9.14
CA SER A 251 -8.59 -3.95 -8.79
C SER A 251 -8.55 -2.74 -7.85
N TRP A 252 -9.35 -1.70 -8.13
CA TRP A 252 -9.37 -0.47 -7.32
C TRP A 252 -10.58 -0.36 -6.39
N TYR A 253 -11.47 -1.35 -6.41
CA TYR A 253 -12.72 -1.32 -5.65
C TYR A 253 -13.27 -2.74 -5.45
N LEU A 254 -12.90 -3.38 -4.34
CA LEU A 254 -13.44 -4.69 -3.93
C LEU A 254 -13.93 -4.63 -2.48
N GLY A 255 -14.99 -5.36 -2.17
CA GLY A 255 -15.44 -5.54 -0.79
C GLY A 255 -14.72 -6.71 -0.11
N GLU A 256 -14.26 -6.51 1.11
CA GLU A 256 -13.70 -7.55 1.97
C GLU A 256 -14.26 -7.42 3.39
N TYR A 257 -14.32 -8.52 4.13
CA TYR A 257 -14.77 -8.50 5.52
C TYR A 257 -13.85 -7.67 6.40
N ASN A 258 -14.43 -6.83 7.26
CA ASN A 258 -13.68 -5.92 8.12
C ASN A 258 -12.71 -6.63 9.07
N TYR A 259 -12.98 -7.90 9.41
CA TYR A 259 -12.09 -8.69 10.28
C TYR A 259 -10.81 -9.19 9.57
N CYS A 260 -10.74 -9.12 8.24
CA CYS A 260 -9.54 -9.49 7.51
C CYS A 260 -8.45 -8.46 7.80
N GLY A 261 -7.22 -8.90 8.03
CA GLY A 261 -6.11 -7.98 8.18
C GLY A 261 -5.48 -7.67 6.84
N LEU A 262 -5.59 -6.42 6.38
CA LEU A 262 -4.98 -5.94 5.14
C LEU A 262 -3.92 -4.87 5.43
N SER A 263 -3.10 -4.57 4.43
CA SER A 263 -2.10 -3.51 4.53
C SER A 263 -2.77 -2.13 4.61
N VAL A 264 -2.08 -1.20 5.29
CA VAL A 264 -2.49 0.20 5.37
C VAL A 264 -1.36 1.06 4.80
N ARG A 265 -1.66 1.82 3.75
CA ARG A 265 -0.76 2.82 3.18
C ARG A 265 -1.42 4.18 3.27
N LEU A 266 -0.86 5.07 4.08
CA LEU A 266 -1.44 6.37 4.35
C LEU A 266 -0.89 7.43 3.41
N VAL A 267 -1.61 8.53 3.31
CA VAL A 267 -1.22 9.73 2.57
C VAL A 267 -1.34 10.97 3.45
N ARG A 268 -0.74 12.07 3.02
CA ARG A 268 -0.97 13.41 3.59
C ARG A 268 -1.15 14.44 2.48
N CYS A 269 -1.79 15.57 2.79
CA CYS A 269 -1.88 16.69 1.86
C CYS A 269 -0.48 17.30 1.61
N ASN A 270 -0.25 17.73 0.38
CA ASN A 270 0.88 18.57 0.01
C ASN A 270 0.43 20.03 0.03
N TYR A 271 0.86 20.77 1.06
CA TYR A 271 0.54 22.19 1.26
C TYR A 271 1.60 23.11 0.64
#